data_AF-A0A453IKH0-F1
#
_entry.id   AF-A0A453IKH0-F1
#
_cell.length_a   1.000
_cell.length_b   1.000
_cell.length_c   1.000
_cell.angle_alpha   90.00
_cell.angle_beta   90.00
_cell.angle_gamma   90.00
#
_symmetry.space_group_name_H-M   'P 1'
#
loop_
_entity.id
_entity.type
_entity.pdbx_description
1 polymer ?
#
loop_
_entity_poly.entity_id
_entity_poly.type
_entity_poly.pdbx_seq_one_letter_code
_entity_poly.pdbx_strand_id
1 'polypeptide(L)'
;VDAGEPERRGGRRHLRGLGLHRQVRHPRGAQVPPPNASPLRSLALADRSWDRVAAAPGPAPDVPILVADASDPASLAAVAARARVLLSCAGPFRLHGRQVAAACAEAGADCLDISGEPEFMERVEADLHEVAAKNGSLIVSACGFDSIPAELGFLFNSRQWTPPSAPLGLAGVNC
;
A
#
# COMPACT_ATOMS: atom_id res chain seq x y z
N VAL A 1 -29.23 33.45 51.94
CA VAL A 1 -28.86 34.63 51.12
C VAL A 1 -27.52 34.34 50.50
N ASP A 2 -27.42 34.77 49.26
CA ASP A 2 -26.51 34.34 48.20
C ASP A 2 -25.10 34.99 48.28
N ALA A 3 -24.20 34.50 47.42
CA ALA A 3 -22.90 35.00 46.96
C ALA A 3 -21.69 34.83 47.91
N GLY A 4 -20.51 34.37 47.47
CA GLY A 4 -19.99 34.04 46.13
C GLY A 4 -18.46 34.26 46.12
N GLU A 5 -17.67 33.29 45.66
CA GLU A 5 -16.26 33.48 45.26
C GLU A 5 -15.84 32.49 44.16
N PRO A 6 -14.85 32.83 43.31
CA PRO A 6 -14.96 32.66 41.88
C PRO A 6 -14.25 31.44 41.27
N GLU A 7 -14.82 31.02 40.15
CA GLU A 7 -14.48 29.91 39.27
C GLU A 7 -13.12 30.11 38.55
N ARG A 8 -12.12 29.25 38.82
CA ARG A 8 -10.89 29.17 38.02
C ARG A 8 -11.13 28.31 36.77
N ARG A 9 -11.49 28.94 35.65
CA ARG A 9 -11.57 28.29 34.34
C ARG A 9 -10.18 27.96 33.78
N GLY A 10 -9.77 26.71 33.93
CA GLY A 10 -8.68 26.10 33.14
C GLY A 10 -9.14 25.87 31.69
N GLY A 11 -8.62 26.67 30.76
CA GLY A 11 -8.88 26.53 29.34
C GLY A 11 -8.24 25.26 28.77
N ARG A 12 -9.00 24.17 28.68
CA ARG A 12 -8.66 23.04 27.80
C ARG A 12 -8.94 23.44 26.35
N ARG A 13 -7.89 23.69 25.58
CA ARG A 13 -8.00 23.86 24.12
C ARG A 13 -8.46 22.53 23.53
N HIS A 14 -9.70 22.51 23.08
CA HIS A 14 -10.32 21.42 22.37
C HIS A 14 -9.79 21.42 20.93
N LEU A 15 -8.71 20.66 20.69
CA LEU A 15 -8.29 20.35 19.33
C LEU A 15 -9.29 19.35 18.76
N ARG A 16 -10.27 19.87 18.01
CA ARG A 16 -11.17 19.07 17.17
C ARG A 16 -10.29 18.34 16.16
N GLY A 17 -10.16 17.03 16.33
CA GLY A 17 -9.58 16.15 15.34
C GLY A 17 -10.37 16.26 14.03
N LEU A 18 -9.68 16.64 12.97
CA LEU A 18 -10.17 16.51 11.60
C LEU A 18 -10.19 15.01 11.28
N GLY A 19 -11.33 14.39 11.56
CA GLY A 19 -11.61 13.02 11.14
C GLY A 19 -11.76 12.97 9.63
N LEU A 20 -10.67 12.69 8.92
CA LEU A 20 -10.69 12.19 7.55
C LEU A 20 -10.39 10.69 7.58
N HIS A 21 -11.31 9.95 8.20
CA HIS A 21 -11.31 8.49 8.12
C HIS A 21 -11.86 8.06 6.76
N ARG A 22 -10.98 7.74 5.81
CA ARG A 22 -11.27 6.58 4.95
C ARG A 22 -10.89 5.36 5.77
N GLN A 23 -11.80 4.95 6.68
CA GLN A 23 -11.82 3.54 7.06
C GLN A 23 -11.80 2.76 5.75
N VAL A 24 -10.93 1.76 5.64
CA VAL A 24 -11.23 0.61 4.80
C VAL A 24 -12.59 0.14 5.31
N ARG A 25 -13.67 0.62 4.70
CA ARG A 25 -15.00 0.09 4.94
C ARG A 25 -14.91 -1.31 4.36
N HIS A 26 -14.50 -2.28 5.19
CA HIS A 26 -15.14 -3.56 5.12
C HIS A 26 -16.56 -3.30 5.60
N PRO A 27 -17.59 -3.34 4.72
CA PRO A 27 -18.95 -3.47 5.23
C PRO A 27 -18.91 -4.62 6.23
N ARG A 28 -19.37 -4.40 7.46
CA ARG A 28 -19.70 -5.51 8.35
C ARG A 28 -20.78 -6.31 7.60
N GLY A 29 -20.38 -7.42 6.97
CA GLY A 29 -21.20 -8.18 6.02
C GLY A 29 -20.74 -8.17 4.56
N ALA A 30 -19.56 -7.65 4.21
CA ALA A 30 -18.98 -7.86 2.88
C ALA A 30 -18.65 -9.35 2.74
N GLN A 31 -19.52 -10.08 2.05
CA GLN A 31 -19.26 -11.46 1.67
C GLN A 31 -17.94 -11.49 0.89
N VAL A 32 -17.00 -12.34 1.31
CA VAL A 32 -15.82 -12.66 0.49
C VAL A 32 -16.37 -13.00 -0.89
N PRO A 33 -15.99 -12.26 -1.95
CA PRO A 33 -16.50 -12.53 -3.28
C PRO A 33 -16.25 -14.02 -3.59
N PRO A 34 -17.18 -14.69 -4.28
CA PRO A 34 -16.97 -16.09 -4.63
C PRO A 34 -15.61 -16.24 -5.32
N PRO A 35 -14.91 -17.38 -5.17
CA PRO A 35 -13.51 -17.56 -5.55
C PRO A 35 -13.16 -17.18 -7.01
N ASN A 36 -14.16 -17.01 -7.87
CA ASN A 36 -14.01 -16.68 -9.29
C ASN A 36 -14.45 -15.25 -9.67
N ALA A 37 -14.76 -14.38 -8.71
CA ALA A 37 -15.22 -13.01 -8.97
C ALA A 37 -14.15 -11.95 -8.69
N SER A 38 -12.92 -12.16 -9.18
CA SER A 38 -11.91 -11.12 -9.10
C SER A 38 -12.37 -9.89 -9.90
N PRO A 39 -12.33 -8.68 -9.32
CA PRO A 39 -12.62 -7.46 -10.05
C PRO A 39 -11.50 -7.10 -11.05
N LEU A 40 -10.35 -7.79 -11.00
CA LEU A 40 -9.26 -7.67 -11.95
C LEU A 40 -9.53 -8.58 -13.15
N ARG A 41 -9.85 -7.97 -14.30
CA ARG A 41 -10.27 -8.68 -15.53
C ARG A 41 -9.22 -8.66 -16.64
N SER A 42 -8.14 -7.90 -16.46
CA SER A 42 -7.10 -7.69 -17.46
C SER A 42 -5.73 -7.66 -16.81
N LEU A 43 -4.74 -8.19 -17.52
CA LEU A 43 -3.34 -8.19 -17.14
C LEU A 43 -2.53 -7.56 -18.28
N ALA A 44 -1.50 -6.81 -17.95
CA ALA A 44 -0.51 -6.31 -18.89
C ALA A 44 0.88 -6.46 -18.25
N LEU A 45 1.90 -6.65 -19.09
CA LEU A 45 3.29 -6.58 -18.67
C LEU A 45 3.83 -5.19 -18.96
N ALA A 46 4.71 -4.69 -18.10
CA ALA A 46 5.38 -3.42 -18.31
C ALA A 46 6.90 -3.61 -18.22
N ASP A 47 7.62 -3.15 -19.24
CA ASP A 47 9.08 -3.14 -19.27
C ASP A 47 9.56 -1.84 -19.94
N ARG A 48 10.81 -1.46 -19.73
CA ARG A 48 11.43 -0.31 -20.41
C ARG A 48 11.72 -0.60 -21.88
N SER A 49 11.83 -1.87 -22.27
CA SER A 49 12.19 -2.28 -23.64
C SER A 49 11.38 -3.48 -24.09
N TRP A 50 10.65 -3.31 -25.19
CA TRP A 50 9.90 -4.39 -25.83
C TRP A 50 10.80 -5.54 -26.29
N ASP A 51 12.01 -5.22 -26.79
CA ASP A 51 12.97 -6.21 -27.25
C ASP A 51 13.39 -7.19 -26.15
N ARG A 52 13.46 -6.72 -24.89
CA ARG A 52 13.78 -7.59 -23.75
C ARG A 52 12.65 -8.56 -23.43
N VAL A 53 11.41 -8.13 -23.58
CA VAL A 53 10.23 -9.00 -23.40
C VAL A 53 10.16 -10.02 -24.54
N ALA A 54 10.43 -9.60 -25.78
CA ALA A 54 10.46 -10.49 -26.94
C ALA A 54 11.63 -11.51 -26.88
N ALA A 55 12.75 -11.14 -26.26
CA ALA A 55 13.91 -12.02 -26.07
C ALA A 55 13.80 -12.95 -24.85
N ALA A 56 12.75 -12.84 -24.04
CA ALA A 56 12.57 -13.69 -22.88
C ALA A 56 12.34 -15.16 -23.30
N PRO A 57 12.92 -16.14 -22.59
CA PRO A 57 12.75 -17.54 -22.93
C PRO A 57 11.30 -17.99 -22.69
N GLY A 58 10.67 -18.54 -23.73
CA GLY A 58 9.30 -19.05 -23.69
C GLY A 58 8.42 -18.44 -24.79
N PRO A 59 7.16 -18.90 -24.91
CA PRO A 59 6.20 -18.26 -25.79
C PRO A 59 5.96 -16.82 -25.32
N ALA A 60 5.88 -15.90 -26.29
CA ALA A 60 5.50 -14.53 -25.99
C ALA A 60 4.15 -14.54 -25.25
N PRO A 61 4.03 -13.84 -24.12
CA PRO A 61 2.81 -13.87 -23.34
C PRO A 61 1.68 -13.21 -24.13
N ASP A 62 0.50 -13.83 -24.14
CA ASP A 62 -0.71 -13.29 -24.77
C ASP A 62 -1.35 -12.21 -23.88
N VAL A 63 -0.56 -11.18 -23.56
CA VAL A 63 -0.96 -10.03 -22.75
C VAL A 63 -0.39 -8.75 -23.37
N PRO A 64 -1.10 -7.62 -23.28
CA PRO A 64 -0.57 -6.34 -23.69
C PRO A 64 0.75 -6.01 -22.99
N ILE A 65 1.70 -5.46 -23.74
CA ILE A 65 2.97 -4.96 -23.21
C ILE A 65 2.91 -3.43 -23.23
N LEU A 66 3.12 -2.81 -22.07
CA LEU A 66 3.20 -1.38 -21.87
C LEU A 66 4.67 -0.97 -21.70
N VAL A 67 5.02 0.23 -22.17
CA VAL A 67 6.33 0.80 -21.92
C VAL A 67 6.29 1.51 -20.57
N ALA A 68 7.17 1.11 -19.67
CA ALA A 68 7.39 1.75 -18.37
C ALA A 68 8.88 1.83 -18.10
N ASP A 69 9.43 3.03 -18.19
CA ASP A 69 10.81 3.32 -17.82
C ASP A 69 10.83 4.08 -16.50
N ALA A 70 11.51 3.53 -15.49
CA ALA A 70 11.63 4.17 -14.19
C ALA A 70 12.31 5.56 -14.26
N SER A 71 13.12 5.80 -15.29
CA SER A 71 13.75 7.10 -15.54
C SER A 71 12.84 8.11 -16.26
N ASP A 72 11.69 7.68 -16.78
CA ASP A 72 10.69 8.53 -17.43
C ASP A 72 9.39 8.59 -16.61
N PRO A 73 9.18 9.66 -15.81
CA PRO A 73 7.97 9.84 -15.02
C PRO A 73 6.68 9.83 -15.84
N ALA A 74 6.71 10.27 -17.11
CA ALA A 74 5.51 10.29 -17.95
C ALA A 74 5.08 8.87 -18.33
N SER A 75 6.04 7.99 -18.61
CA SER A 75 5.77 6.56 -18.86
C SER A 75 5.13 5.89 -17.64
N LEU A 76 5.65 6.15 -16.44
CA LEU A 76 5.13 5.58 -15.19
C LEU A 76 3.71 6.08 -14.90
N ALA A 77 3.46 7.38 -15.08
CA ALA A 77 2.14 7.97 -14.90
C ALA A 77 1.11 7.36 -15.88
N ALA A 78 1.51 7.13 -17.14
CA ALA A 78 0.64 6.53 -18.15
C ALA A 78 0.24 5.08 -17.80
N VAL A 79 1.16 4.30 -17.22
CA VAL A 79 0.86 2.94 -16.76
C VAL A 79 0.02 2.96 -15.48
N ALA A 80 0.41 3.76 -14.48
CA ALA A 80 -0.30 3.87 -13.21
C ALA A 80 -1.76 4.30 -13.39
N ALA A 81 -2.04 5.25 -14.28
CA ALA A 81 -3.39 5.72 -14.57
C ALA A 81 -4.31 4.65 -15.22
N ARG A 82 -3.73 3.59 -15.78
CA ARG A 82 -4.47 2.47 -16.41
C ARG A 82 -4.57 1.24 -15.51
N ALA A 83 -3.88 1.25 -14.37
CA ALA A 83 -3.80 0.13 -13.45
C ALA A 83 -4.71 0.37 -12.24
N ARG A 84 -5.38 -0.69 -11.79
CA ARG A 84 -5.94 -0.73 -10.45
C ARG A 84 -4.91 -1.18 -9.43
N VAL A 85 -4.06 -2.12 -9.85
CA VAL A 85 -2.96 -2.68 -9.07
C VAL A 85 -1.75 -2.78 -9.99
N LEU A 86 -0.60 -2.33 -9.51
CA LEU A 86 0.70 -2.50 -10.14
C LEU A 86 1.56 -3.38 -9.25
N LEU A 87 2.12 -4.45 -9.84
CA LEU A 87 3.06 -5.36 -9.16
C LEU A 87 4.48 -5.02 -9.62
N SER A 88 5.26 -4.37 -8.76
CA SER A 88 6.63 -3.97 -9.04
C SER A 88 7.59 -5.10 -8.69
N CYS A 89 8.10 -5.76 -9.73
CA CYS A 89 9.07 -6.86 -9.61
C CYS A 89 10.46 -6.46 -10.14
N ALA A 90 10.66 -5.19 -10.52
CA ALA A 90 11.88 -4.70 -11.15
C ALA A 90 12.73 -3.91 -10.15
N GLY A 91 13.71 -4.59 -9.53
CA GLY A 91 14.75 -3.96 -8.73
C GLY A 91 15.91 -3.39 -9.58
N PRO A 92 16.89 -2.71 -8.96
CA PRO A 92 17.00 -2.42 -7.52
C PRO A 92 16.01 -1.35 -7.03
N PHE A 93 15.30 -1.62 -5.93
CA PHE A 93 14.18 -0.79 -5.47
C PHE A 93 14.61 0.54 -4.88
N ARG A 94 15.79 0.61 -4.22
CA ARG A 94 16.38 1.89 -3.79
C ARG A 94 16.53 2.91 -4.90
N LEU A 95 16.79 2.46 -6.13
CA LEU A 95 17.05 3.36 -7.26
C LEU A 95 15.77 3.70 -8.02
N HIS A 96 14.89 2.72 -8.22
CA HIS A 96 13.77 2.84 -9.16
C HIS A 96 12.41 2.65 -8.51
N GLY A 97 12.33 1.92 -7.40
CA GLY A 97 11.08 1.54 -6.75
C GLY A 97 10.26 2.74 -6.30
N ARG A 98 10.91 3.79 -5.78
CA ARG A 98 10.22 4.97 -5.25
C ARG A 98 9.46 5.73 -6.33
N GLN A 99 9.99 5.79 -7.55
CA GLN A 99 9.36 6.48 -8.68
C GLN A 99 8.09 5.74 -9.10
N VAL A 100 8.14 4.41 -9.11
CA VAL A 100 6.98 3.54 -9.40
C VAL A 100 5.90 3.70 -8.32
N ALA A 101 6.27 3.60 -7.04
CA ALA A 101 5.36 3.76 -5.92
C ALA A 101 4.71 5.15 -5.91
N ALA A 102 5.49 6.21 -6.16
CA ALA A 102 4.98 7.58 -6.22
C ALA A 102 3.98 7.76 -7.38
N ALA A 103 4.27 7.23 -8.57
CA ALA A 103 3.34 7.30 -9.70
C ALA A 103 2.00 6.60 -9.39
N CYS A 104 2.04 5.46 -8.68
CA CYS A 104 0.84 4.76 -8.24
C CYS A 104 0.07 5.56 -7.18
N ALA A 105 0.77 6.12 -6.19
CA ALA A 105 0.18 6.94 -5.15
C ALA A 105 -0.53 8.19 -5.71
N GLU A 106 0.08 8.86 -6.69
CA GLU A 106 -0.53 10.00 -7.38
C GLU A 106 -1.74 9.60 -8.23
N ALA A 107 -1.68 8.45 -8.91
CA ALA A 107 -2.77 7.95 -9.74
C ALA A 107 -3.94 7.32 -8.93
N GLY A 108 -3.74 7.03 -7.64
CA GLY A 108 -4.70 6.26 -6.84
C GLY A 108 -4.73 4.76 -7.19
N ALA A 109 -3.64 4.23 -7.77
CA ALA A 109 -3.46 2.82 -8.06
C ALA A 109 -2.74 2.12 -6.89
N ASP A 110 -3.14 0.91 -6.55
CA ASP A 110 -2.42 0.14 -5.53
C ASP A 110 -1.08 -0.34 -6.08
N CYS A 111 -0.02 -0.28 -5.29
CA CYS A 111 1.31 -0.74 -5.65
C CYS A 111 1.75 -1.82 -4.67
N LEU A 112 2.12 -2.99 -5.18
CA LEU A 112 2.77 -4.03 -4.38
C LEU A 112 4.16 -4.27 -4.93
N ASP A 113 5.13 -4.51 -4.05
CA ASP A 113 6.49 -4.87 -4.46
C ASP A 113 7.01 -6.09 -3.71
N ILE A 114 8.05 -6.70 -4.27
CA ILE A 114 8.78 -7.83 -3.67
C ILE A 114 10.08 -7.38 -3.00
N SER A 115 10.22 -6.08 -2.71
CA SER A 115 11.44 -5.52 -2.13
C SER A 115 11.73 -6.15 -0.78
N GLY A 116 13.02 -6.33 -0.49
CA GLY A 116 13.55 -6.61 0.84
C GLY A 116 14.48 -5.49 1.34
N GLU A 117 14.48 -4.33 0.69
CA GLU A 117 15.42 -3.23 0.93
C GLU A 117 14.85 -2.25 1.99
N PRO A 118 15.35 -2.23 3.24
CA PRO A 118 14.72 -1.48 4.34
C PRO A 118 14.66 0.02 4.10
N GLU A 119 15.74 0.62 3.60
CA GLU A 119 15.78 2.06 3.31
C GLU A 119 14.71 2.47 2.29
N PHE A 120 14.45 1.63 1.29
CA PHE A 120 13.40 1.89 0.31
C PHE A 120 12.02 1.86 0.98
N MET A 121 11.75 0.84 1.79
CA MET A 121 10.46 0.69 2.49
C MET A 121 10.18 1.87 3.42
N GLU A 122 11.16 2.21 4.27
CA GLU A 122 11.05 3.32 5.23
C GLU A 122 10.81 4.66 4.52
N ARG A 123 11.51 4.92 3.40
CA ARG A 123 11.31 6.15 2.61
C ARG A 123 9.96 6.18 1.93
N VAL A 124 9.48 5.05 1.40
CA VAL A 124 8.15 4.98 0.77
C VAL A 124 7.06 5.27 1.80
N GLU A 125 7.14 4.66 2.98
CA GLU A 125 6.21 4.92 4.07
C GLU A 125 6.25 6.41 4.47
N ALA A 126 7.43 6.94 4.78
CA ALA A 126 7.58 8.31 5.25
C ALA A 126 7.14 9.36 4.23
N ASP A 127 7.48 9.17 2.95
CA ASP A 127 7.27 10.20 1.93
C ASP A 127 5.90 10.10 1.24
N LEU A 128 5.35 8.89 1.08
CA LEU A 128 4.19 8.65 0.22
C LEU A 128 2.89 8.41 0.98
N HIS A 129 2.92 8.24 2.31
CA HIS A 129 1.74 7.95 3.12
C HIS A 129 0.60 8.96 2.87
N GLU A 130 0.88 10.26 3.00
CA GLU A 130 -0.14 11.31 2.92
C GLU A 130 -0.81 11.37 1.54
N VAL A 131 -0.03 11.27 0.46
CA VAL A 131 -0.56 11.28 -0.91
C VAL A 131 -1.34 10.00 -1.21
N ALA A 132 -0.81 8.85 -0.80
CA ALA A 132 -1.50 7.57 -1.00
C ALA A 132 -2.83 7.53 -0.24
N ALA A 133 -2.85 8.00 1.01
CA ALA A 133 -4.08 8.10 1.81
C ALA A 133 -5.10 9.05 1.18
N LYS A 134 -4.64 10.22 0.70
CA LYS A 134 -5.49 11.22 0.04
C LYS A 134 -6.12 10.70 -1.25
N ASN A 135 -5.32 10.07 -2.10
CA ASN A 135 -5.77 9.56 -3.41
C ASN A 135 -6.40 8.17 -3.33
N GLY A 136 -6.23 7.51 -2.19
CA GLY A 136 -6.91 6.26 -1.87
C GLY A 136 -6.24 5.00 -2.42
N SER A 137 -4.94 5.04 -2.68
CA SER A 137 -4.08 3.91 -3.05
C SER A 137 -3.44 3.25 -1.83
N LEU A 138 -3.16 1.96 -1.94
CA LEU A 138 -2.33 1.20 -1.00
C LEU A 138 -0.94 0.97 -1.59
N ILE A 139 0.12 1.24 -0.82
CA ILE A 139 1.49 0.92 -1.20
C ILE A 139 2.00 -0.13 -0.20
N VAL A 140 2.24 -1.36 -0.65
CA VAL A 140 2.56 -2.50 0.21
C VAL A 140 3.86 -3.16 -0.26
N SER A 141 4.89 -3.07 0.56
CA SER A 141 6.18 -3.69 0.28
C SER A 141 6.28 -5.11 0.83
N ALA A 142 7.35 -5.82 0.47
CA ALA A 142 7.66 -7.16 0.99
C ALA A 142 6.56 -8.21 0.70
N CYS A 143 5.89 -8.11 -0.45
CA CYS A 143 4.92 -9.11 -0.93
C CYS A 143 5.59 -10.33 -1.59
N GLY A 144 6.80 -10.66 -1.17
CA GLY A 144 7.62 -11.74 -1.73
C GLY A 144 7.59 -13.02 -0.89
N PHE A 145 8.15 -14.09 -1.46
CA PHE A 145 8.23 -15.40 -0.80
C PHE A 145 9.05 -15.37 0.50
N ASP A 146 10.04 -14.49 0.64
CA ASP A 146 10.89 -14.44 1.84
C ASP A 146 10.18 -13.82 3.05
N SER A 147 9.07 -13.11 2.83
CA SER A 147 8.36 -12.34 3.86
C SER A 147 6.97 -12.91 4.17
N ILE A 148 6.24 -13.39 3.16
CA ILE A 148 4.86 -13.90 3.32
C ILE A 148 4.78 -15.08 4.32
N PRO A 149 5.65 -16.11 4.29
CA PRO A 149 5.58 -17.23 5.24
C PRO A 149 5.81 -16.80 6.68
N ALA A 150 6.70 -15.83 6.90
CA ALA A 150 6.97 -15.28 8.23
C ALA A 150 5.75 -14.51 8.75
N GLU A 151 5.14 -13.66 7.93
CA GLU A 151 3.94 -12.90 8.27
C GLU A 151 2.74 -13.82 8.59
N LEU A 152 2.51 -14.84 7.75
CA LEU A 152 1.46 -15.83 7.99
C LEU A 152 1.71 -16.64 9.27
N GLY A 153 2.96 -17.02 9.54
CA GLY A 153 3.34 -17.72 10.77
C GLY A 153 3.09 -16.86 12.01
N PHE A 154 3.44 -15.57 11.94
CA PHE A 154 3.17 -14.61 13.01
C PHE A 154 1.66 -14.41 13.23
N LEU A 155 0.88 -14.22 12.17
CA LEU A 155 -0.58 -14.08 12.25
C LEU A 155 -1.27 -15.33 12.79
N PHE A 156 -0.79 -16.53 12.44
CA PHE A 156 -1.31 -17.77 13.01
C PHE A 156 -1.00 -17.88 14.50
N ASN A 157 0.26 -17.63 14.89
CA ASN A 157 0.73 -17.78 16.25
C ASN A 157 0.14 -16.72 17.20
N SER A 158 0.03 -15.47 16.75
CA SER A 158 -0.51 -14.36 17.55
C SER A 158 -1.95 -14.59 18.03
N ARG A 159 -2.75 -15.34 17.27
CA ARG A 159 -4.12 -15.73 17.66
C ARG A 159 -4.17 -16.72 18.82
N GLN A 160 -3.07 -17.42 19.10
CA GLN A 160 -2.95 -18.39 20.19
C GLN A 160 -2.41 -17.75 21.48
N TRP A 161 -1.93 -16.50 21.41
CA TRP A 161 -1.31 -15.84 22.57
C TRP A 161 -2.35 -15.45 23.61
N THR A 162 -2.04 -15.75 24.87
CA THR A 162 -2.83 -15.37 26.04
C THR A 162 -2.04 -14.34 26.87
N PRO A 163 -2.70 -13.51 27.72
CA PRO A 163 -2.00 -12.56 28.58
C PRO A 163 -0.92 -13.25 29.45
N PRO A 164 0.26 -12.65 29.67
CA PRO A 164 0.68 -11.30 29.28
C PRO A 164 1.24 -11.19 27.85
N SER A 165 1.36 -12.30 27.13
CA SER A 165 1.96 -12.39 25.79
C SER A 165 1.02 -12.01 24.65
N ALA A 166 -0.28 -11.86 24.92
CA ALA A 166 -1.25 -11.42 23.90
C ALA A 166 -0.82 -10.07 23.30
N PRO A 167 -0.88 -9.89 21.96
CA PRO A 167 -0.54 -8.61 21.35
C PRO A 167 -1.46 -7.54 21.95
N LEU A 168 -0.89 -6.43 22.38
CA LEU A 168 -1.70 -5.25 22.69
C LEU A 168 -2.45 -4.88 21.41
N GLY A 169 -3.78 -4.80 21.49
CA GLY A 169 -4.58 -4.29 20.38
C GLY A 169 -4.19 -2.84 20.11
N LEU A 170 -3.21 -2.64 19.23
CA LEU A 170 -2.75 -1.33 18.81
C LEU A 170 -3.73 -0.81 17.77
N ALA A 171 -4.79 -0.16 18.24
CA ALA A 171 -5.58 0.72 17.41
C ALA A 171 -4.70 1.92 17.02
N GLY A 172 -3.93 1.81 15.93
CA GLY A 172 -3.23 2.97 15.35
C GLY A 172 -1.85 2.76 14.74
N VAL A 173 -1.32 1.53 14.67
CA VAL A 173 -0.10 1.26 13.88
C VAL A 173 -0.50 0.26 12.81
N ASN A 174 -0.71 0.76 11.60
CA ASN A 174 -0.90 -0.08 10.42
C ASN A 174 0.44 -0.08 9.70
N CYS A 175 0.95 -1.28 9.43
CA CYS A 175 1.89 -1.49 8.33
C CYS A 175 1.30 -0.96 7.02
#